data_AF-A0A2M6UI67-F1
#
_entry.id   AF-A0A2M6UI67-F1
#
_cell.length_a   1.000
_cell.length_b   1.000
_cell.length_c   1.000
_cell.angle_alpha   90.00
_cell.angle_beta   90.00
_cell.angle_gamma   90.00
#
_symmetry.space_group_name_H-M   'P 1'
#
loop_
_entity.id
_entity.type
_entity.pdbx_description
1 polymer ?
#
loop_
_entity_poly.entity_id
_entity_poly.type
_entity_poly.pdbx_seq_one_letter_code
_entity_poly.pdbx_strand_id
1 'polypeptide(L)'
;MSAKQDHAAEHLIQYLRQLAPQVRRRLLAELERLHLLGEDIPHSEPLIAALRAEFRNTGQNHYRVGNPSRYFFEPLEPVLMDGAPERANSGQIARGSLAPIWSLVTEQLLRSMAADYIASANEVISAGRQSEARQMARAFQKKALISLNGLLGSAEGAASLHDGLMAYTSSHATFDDLKKMLRYLDMQRELEDFGGALAPKIVRLEGAGLDKVLGLLSGLKARRVDAVPFALTILAKRLETSWELLSVATTPADDRAAARIATGSFAIAVSMVLDQIEEKHLLMQFALRNNRPVRAKEIVGEIYRIEQALRTQIELQGSDWARRLDGLMTAVQAAVDAEISSIPGDHRHLTHILESPRLRPGHSFGHKVGHMFEKGWDVVSGLLAGTTDTPNRRDNLP
;
A
#
# COMPACT_ATOMS: atom_id res chain seq x y z
N MET A 1 1.72 29.51 -21.85
CA MET A 1 1.88 28.04 -21.85
C MET A 1 0.60 27.28 -21.47
N SER A 2 -0.25 27.83 -20.59
CA SER A 2 -1.52 27.21 -20.13
C SER A 2 -2.54 26.86 -21.24
N ALA A 3 -2.80 27.72 -22.23
CA ALA A 3 -3.81 27.43 -23.27
C ALA A 3 -3.46 26.27 -24.23
N LYS A 4 -2.17 25.97 -24.41
CA LYS A 4 -1.71 24.85 -25.27
C LYS A 4 -1.80 23.50 -24.53
N GLN A 5 -1.75 23.55 -23.20
CA GLN A 5 -1.87 22.39 -22.30
C GLN A 5 -3.33 21.95 -22.14
N ASP A 6 -4.28 22.89 -22.05
CA ASP A 6 -5.71 22.55 -21.96
C ASP A 6 -6.20 21.85 -23.23
N HIS A 7 -5.76 22.30 -24.42
CA HIS A 7 -6.11 21.65 -25.69
C HIS A 7 -5.55 20.22 -25.82
N ALA A 8 -4.34 19.96 -25.30
CA ALA A 8 -3.75 18.63 -25.33
C ALA A 8 -4.52 17.64 -24.45
N ALA A 9 -4.96 18.07 -23.25
CA ALA A 9 -5.78 17.25 -22.36
C ALA A 9 -7.16 16.94 -22.97
N GLU A 10 -7.77 17.93 -23.65
CA GLU A 10 -9.07 17.78 -24.31
C GLU A 10 -9.03 16.78 -25.49
N HIS A 11 -7.99 16.87 -26.32
CA HIS A 11 -7.74 15.91 -27.40
C HIS A 11 -7.52 14.49 -26.86
N LEU A 12 -6.81 14.35 -25.74
CA LEU A 12 -6.57 13.06 -25.08
C LEU A 12 -7.88 12.46 -24.57
N ILE A 13 -8.75 13.25 -23.94
CA ILE A 13 -10.08 12.81 -23.47
C ILE A 13 -10.95 12.38 -24.66
N GLN A 14 -10.91 13.10 -25.78
CA GLN A 14 -11.67 12.75 -26.97
C GLN A 14 -11.18 11.43 -27.59
N TYR A 15 -9.86 11.20 -27.60
CA TYR A 15 -9.27 9.93 -28.00
C TYR A 15 -9.69 8.78 -27.08
N LEU A 16 -9.71 8.98 -25.75
CA LEU A 16 -10.15 7.95 -24.81
C LEU A 16 -11.58 7.47 -25.08
N ARG A 17 -12.49 8.39 -25.45
CA ARG A 17 -13.88 8.04 -25.78
C ARG A 17 -14.01 7.09 -26.97
N GLN A 18 -13.02 7.04 -27.86
CA GLN A 18 -12.98 6.13 -29.00
C GLN A 18 -12.56 4.70 -28.62
N LEU A 19 -11.96 4.51 -27.44
CA LEU A 19 -11.56 3.18 -26.96
C LEU A 19 -12.78 2.34 -26.54
N ALA A 20 -12.63 1.02 -26.48
CA ALA A 20 -13.66 0.17 -25.89
C ALA A 20 -13.81 0.45 -24.38
N PRO A 21 -15.02 0.33 -23.78
CA PRO A 21 -15.24 0.61 -22.36
C PRO A 21 -14.30 -0.17 -21.41
N GLN A 22 -13.98 -1.42 -21.73
CA GLN A 22 -13.05 -2.23 -20.94
C GLN A 22 -11.61 -1.70 -21.02
N VAL A 23 -11.19 -1.18 -22.17
CA VAL A 23 -9.86 -0.57 -22.34
C VAL A 23 -9.74 0.70 -21.52
N ARG A 24 -10.78 1.55 -21.49
CA ARG A 24 -10.82 2.72 -20.62
C ARG A 24 -10.79 2.37 -19.13
N ARG A 25 -11.48 1.30 -18.73
CA ARG A 25 -11.51 0.83 -17.34
C ARG A 25 -10.13 0.33 -16.90
N ARG A 26 -9.46 -0.46 -17.74
CA ARG A 26 -8.09 -0.93 -17.50
C ARG A 26 -7.10 0.24 -17.46
N LEU A 27 -7.27 1.24 -18.33
CA LEU A 27 -6.43 2.44 -18.32
C LEU A 27 -6.61 3.24 -17.02
N LEU A 28 -7.83 3.45 -16.56
CA LEU A 28 -8.09 4.11 -15.28
C LEU A 28 -7.40 3.36 -14.13
N ALA A 29 -7.58 2.04 -14.07
CA ALA A 29 -6.97 1.20 -13.05
C ALA A 29 -5.44 1.29 -13.08
N GLU A 30 -4.82 1.32 -14.27
CA GLU A 30 -3.37 1.43 -14.41
C GLU A 30 -2.83 2.79 -13.99
N LEU A 31 -3.50 3.87 -14.36
CA LEU A 31 -3.11 5.22 -13.98
C LEU A 31 -3.20 5.41 -12.46
N GLU A 32 -4.27 4.90 -11.83
CA GLU A 32 -4.42 4.92 -10.38
C GLU A 32 -3.37 4.05 -9.68
N ARG A 33 -3.05 2.87 -10.23
CA ARG A 33 -2.00 1.99 -9.72
C ARG A 33 -0.63 2.66 -9.78
N LEU A 34 -0.24 3.21 -10.92
CA LEU A 34 1.05 3.88 -11.09
C LEU A 34 1.17 5.10 -10.17
N HIS A 35 0.09 5.86 -10.01
CA HIS A 35 0.05 6.96 -9.05
C HIS A 35 0.22 6.48 -7.61
N LEU A 36 -0.44 5.39 -7.21
CA LEU A 36 -0.23 4.76 -5.90
C LEU A 36 1.18 4.22 -5.74
N LEU A 37 1.79 3.72 -6.83
CA LEU A 37 3.16 3.23 -6.91
C LEU A 37 4.24 4.29 -6.72
N GLY A 38 3.85 5.56 -6.75
CA GLY A 38 4.83 6.64 -6.72
C GLY A 38 5.54 6.77 -8.08
N GLU A 39 4.95 6.31 -9.17
CA GLU A 39 5.45 6.57 -10.51
C GLU A 39 5.02 7.97 -10.95
N ASP A 40 5.91 8.72 -11.61
CA ASP A 40 5.58 10.04 -12.14
C ASP A 40 5.01 9.90 -13.56
N ILE A 41 3.72 10.21 -13.70
CA ILE A 41 3.07 10.29 -15.01
C ILE A 41 2.61 11.73 -15.21
N PRO A 42 3.33 12.51 -16.03
CA PRO A 42 2.95 13.87 -16.36
C PRO A 42 1.51 13.93 -16.87
N HIS A 43 0.73 14.87 -16.33
CA HIS A 43 -0.66 15.15 -16.77
C HIS A 43 -1.67 14.00 -16.63
N SER A 44 -1.43 13.03 -15.73
CA SER A 44 -2.35 11.92 -15.47
C SER A 44 -3.60 12.30 -14.66
N GLU A 45 -3.54 13.34 -13.81
CA GLU A 45 -4.65 13.71 -12.92
C GLU A 45 -5.95 14.12 -13.65
N PRO A 46 -5.92 15.00 -14.67
CA PRO A 46 -7.12 15.34 -15.43
C PRO A 46 -7.72 14.12 -16.15
N LEU A 47 -6.85 13.20 -16.59
CA LEU A 47 -7.23 11.96 -17.26
C LEU A 47 -7.96 11.00 -16.31
N ILE A 48 -7.40 10.80 -15.11
CA ILE A 48 -8.01 10.02 -14.03
C ILE A 48 -9.35 10.64 -13.64
N ALA A 49 -9.43 11.97 -13.49
CA ALA A 49 -10.66 12.66 -13.12
C ALA A 49 -11.77 12.49 -14.17
N ALA A 50 -11.43 12.61 -15.46
CA ALA A 50 -12.33 12.41 -16.59
C ALA A 50 -12.82 10.95 -16.66
N LEU A 51 -11.92 9.98 -16.57
CA LEU A 51 -12.26 8.55 -16.55
C LEU A 51 -13.13 8.20 -15.33
N ARG A 52 -12.82 8.71 -14.13
CA ARG A 52 -13.67 8.56 -12.93
C ARG A 52 -15.06 9.15 -13.13
N ALA A 53 -15.19 10.29 -13.81
CA ALA A 53 -16.49 10.91 -14.08
C ALA A 53 -17.36 10.01 -14.97
N GLU A 54 -16.77 9.36 -15.98
CA GLU A 54 -17.48 8.40 -16.84
C GLU A 54 -18.05 7.22 -16.05
N PHE A 55 -17.22 6.60 -15.21
CA PHE A 55 -17.64 5.44 -14.40
C PHE A 55 -18.53 5.79 -13.19
N ARG A 56 -18.57 7.08 -12.79
CA ARG A 56 -19.55 7.60 -11.82
C ARG A 56 -20.97 7.60 -12.38
N ASN A 57 -21.14 7.90 -13.66
CA ASN A 57 -22.46 8.04 -14.29
C ASN A 57 -23.07 6.71 -14.75
N THR A 58 -22.27 5.66 -14.92
CA THR A 58 -22.72 4.32 -15.31
C THR A 58 -23.07 3.40 -14.12
N GLY A 59 -23.06 3.92 -12.90
CA GLY A 59 -23.29 3.13 -11.68
C GLY A 59 -22.15 2.17 -11.32
N GLN A 60 -21.01 2.26 -12.03
CA GLN A 60 -19.92 1.27 -11.94
C GLN A 60 -18.95 1.51 -10.77
N ASN A 61 -19.14 2.57 -9.98
CA ASN A 61 -18.53 2.69 -8.66
C ASN A 61 -19.23 1.76 -7.66
N HIS A 62 -18.88 0.47 -7.72
CA HIS A 62 -19.47 -0.57 -6.88
C HIS A 62 -19.13 -0.42 -5.39
N TYR A 63 -18.21 0.47 -5.02
CA TYR A 63 -17.84 0.73 -3.63
C TYR A 63 -18.45 2.03 -3.09
N ARG A 64 -19.78 2.10 -3.02
CA ARG A 64 -20.52 3.12 -2.27
C ARG A 64 -21.46 2.47 -1.26
N VAL A 65 -21.74 3.18 -0.16
CA VAL A 65 -22.65 2.76 0.92
C VAL A 65 -23.99 2.31 0.33
N GLY A 66 -24.34 1.03 0.52
CA GLY A 66 -25.57 0.42 -0.02
C GLY A 66 -25.40 -0.56 -1.20
N ASN A 67 -24.18 -0.82 -1.68
CA ASN A 67 -23.95 -1.72 -2.83
C ASN A 67 -23.90 -3.21 -2.43
N PRO A 68 -24.53 -4.14 -3.18
CA PRO A 68 -24.47 -5.59 -2.94
C PRO A 68 -23.04 -6.19 -2.91
N SER A 69 -22.08 -5.59 -3.61
CA SER A 69 -20.67 -6.03 -3.56
C SER A 69 -20.04 -5.83 -2.18
N ARG A 70 -20.47 -4.83 -1.40
CA ARG A 70 -19.96 -4.60 -0.04
C ARG A 70 -20.32 -5.76 0.88
N TYR A 71 -21.53 -6.29 0.78
CA TYR A 71 -21.96 -7.46 1.54
C TYR A 71 -21.23 -8.73 1.07
N PHE A 72 -20.93 -8.83 -0.23
CA PHE A 72 -20.14 -9.95 -0.76
C PHE A 72 -18.70 -9.97 -0.22
N PHE A 73 -18.06 -8.81 -0.07
CA PHE A 73 -16.68 -8.70 0.45
C PHE A 73 -16.59 -8.41 1.96
N GLU A 74 -17.70 -8.20 2.66
CA GLU A 74 -17.73 -7.88 4.11
C GLU A 74 -16.85 -8.83 4.95
N PRO A 75 -16.83 -10.16 4.72
CA PRO A 75 -15.97 -11.06 5.49
C PRO A 75 -14.47 -10.77 5.39
N LEU A 76 -14.02 -10.15 4.30
CA LEU A 76 -12.60 -9.86 4.05
C LEU A 76 -12.11 -8.61 4.77
N GLU A 77 -13.01 -7.73 5.25
CA GLU A 77 -12.63 -6.44 5.85
C GLU A 77 -11.50 -6.53 6.90
N PRO A 78 -11.40 -7.58 7.75
CA PRO A 78 -10.27 -7.74 8.67
C PRO A 78 -8.89 -7.83 8.00
N VAL A 79 -8.80 -8.21 6.72
CA VAL A 79 -7.53 -8.39 5.99
C VAL A 79 -7.36 -7.44 4.79
N LEU A 80 -8.33 -6.55 4.54
CA LEU A 80 -8.22 -5.55 3.47
C LEU A 80 -7.26 -4.41 3.80
N MET A 81 -6.38 -4.05 2.87
CA MET A 81 -5.43 -2.92 3.01
C MET A 81 -5.67 -1.89 1.89
N ASP A 82 -5.46 -0.61 2.20
CA ASP A 82 -5.67 0.49 1.25
C ASP A 82 -4.46 0.72 0.30
N GLY A 83 -3.49 -0.21 0.29
CA GLY A 83 -2.32 -0.19 -0.59
C GLY A 83 -2.60 -0.72 -2.00
N ALA A 84 -1.65 -0.47 -2.92
CA ALA A 84 -1.67 -1.06 -4.25
C ALA A 84 -1.60 -2.61 -4.17
N PRO A 85 -2.27 -3.36 -5.07
CA PRO A 85 -2.27 -4.82 -5.05
C PRO A 85 -0.88 -5.46 -5.04
N GLU A 86 0.10 -4.85 -5.71
CA GLU A 86 1.49 -5.33 -5.79
C GLU A 86 2.20 -5.38 -4.44
N ARG A 87 1.69 -4.64 -3.45
CA ARG A 87 2.34 -4.47 -2.14
C ARG A 87 1.74 -5.36 -1.06
N ALA A 88 0.55 -5.92 -1.30
CA ALA A 88 -0.13 -6.71 -0.30
C ALA A 88 0.64 -8.00 -0.05
N ASN A 89 1.12 -8.19 1.18
CA ASN A 89 1.84 -9.40 1.53
C ASN A 89 0.90 -10.63 1.61
N SER A 90 1.47 -11.78 1.98
CA SER A 90 0.74 -13.06 2.00
C SER A 90 -0.52 -13.08 2.89
N GLY A 91 -0.62 -12.19 3.88
CA GLY A 91 -1.78 -12.07 4.77
C GLY A 91 -2.73 -10.92 4.46
N GLN A 92 -2.38 -10.08 3.49
CA GLN A 92 -3.11 -8.87 3.14
C GLN A 92 -3.74 -9.01 1.75
N ILE A 93 -4.91 -8.39 1.58
CA ILE A 93 -5.60 -8.27 0.30
C ILE A 93 -5.76 -6.79 0.01
N ALA A 94 -5.34 -6.31 -1.16
CA ALA A 94 -5.55 -4.91 -1.49
C ALA A 94 -7.02 -4.62 -1.77
N ARG A 95 -7.54 -3.52 -1.21
CA ARG A 95 -8.91 -3.06 -1.48
C ARG A 95 -9.11 -2.74 -2.96
N GLY A 96 -8.04 -2.32 -3.64
CA GLY A 96 -8.03 -2.09 -5.09
C GLY A 96 -8.33 -3.35 -5.92
N SER A 97 -8.06 -4.54 -5.39
CA SER A 97 -8.30 -5.82 -6.07
C SER A 97 -9.79 -6.21 -6.11
N LEU A 98 -10.62 -5.63 -5.25
CA LEU A 98 -12.02 -6.04 -5.10
C LEU A 98 -12.89 -5.72 -6.31
N ALA A 99 -12.73 -4.55 -6.92
CA ALA A 99 -13.55 -4.14 -8.06
C ALA A 99 -13.27 -4.98 -9.34
N PRO A 100 -12.01 -5.26 -9.71
CA PRO A 100 -11.70 -6.20 -10.78
C PRO A 100 -12.24 -7.62 -10.52
N ILE A 101 -12.07 -8.14 -9.29
CA ILE A 101 -12.58 -9.47 -8.91
C ILE A 101 -14.12 -9.50 -9.01
N TRP A 102 -14.78 -8.46 -8.53
CA TRP A 102 -16.24 -8.34 -8.65
C TRP A 102 -16.70 -8.33 -10.11
N SER A 103 -16.01 -7.57 -10.95
CA SER A 103 -16.34 -7.48 -12.38
C SER A 103 -16.16 -8.83 -13.07
N LEU A 104 -15.07 -9.56 -12.78
CA LEU A 104 -14.86 -10.92 -13.28
C LEU A 104 -16.03 -11.84 -12.90
N VAL A 105 -16.38 -11.88 -11.61
CA VAL A 105 -17.44 -12.75 -11.10
C VAL A 105 -18.80 -12.42 -11.72
N THR A 106 -19.12 -11.14 -11.83
CA THR A 106 -20.46 -10.69 -12.23
C THR A 106 -20.65 -10.50 -13.72
N GLU A 107 -19.61 -10.17 -14.48
CA GLU A 107 -19.72 -9.92 -15.91
C GLU A 107 -19.33 -11.15 -16.75
N GLN A 108 -18.44 -12.01 -16.27
CA GLN A 108 -17.92 -13.15 -17.04
C GLN A 108 -18.36 -14.50 -16.49
N LEU A 109 -18.22 -14.73 -15.18
CA LEU A 109 -18.39 -16.08 -14.62
C LEU A 109 -19.84 -16.45 -14.29
N LEU A 110 -20.53 -15.60 -13.52
CA LEU A 110 -21.84 -15.91 -12.94
C LEU A 110 -22.89 -14.86 -13.31
N ARG A 111 -22.90 -14.42 -14.59
CA ARG A 111 -23.68 -13.25 -15.03
C ARG A 111 -25.16 -13.27 -14.64
N SER A 112 -25.88 -14.35 -14.93
CA SER A 112 -27.31 -14.45 -14.60
C SER A 112 -27.55 -14.44 -13.09
N MET A 113 -26.79 -15.25 -12.36
CA MET A 113 -26.91 -15.39 -10.91
C MET A 113 -26.50 -14.11 -10.17
N ALA A 114 -25.52 -13.39 -10.71
CA ALA A 114 -25.09 -12.08 -10.22
C ALA A 114 -26.20 -11.05 -10.43
N ALA A 115 -26.86 -11.04 -11.59
CA ALA A 115 -27.98 -10.14 -11.84
C ALA A 115 -29.13 -10.39 -10.85
N ASP A 116 -29.50 -11.65 -10.62
CA ASP A 116 -30.54 -12.02 -9.66
C ASP A 116 -30.17 -11.60 -8.23
N TYR A 117 -28.92 -11.85 -7.81
CA TYR A 117 -28.40 -11.44 -6.52
C TYR A 117 -28.44 -9.91 -6.36
N ILE A 118 -27.92 -9.17 -7.34
CA ILE A 118 -27.84 -7.70 -7.29
C ILE A 118 -29.25 -7.09 -7.19
N ALA A 119 -30.20 -7.54 -8.02
CA ALA A 119 -31.57 -7.06 -8.00
C ALA A 119 -32.22 -7.27 -6.63
N SER A 120 -32.18 -8.51 -6.14
CA SER A 120 -32.82 -8.88 -4.88
C SER A 120 -32.13 -8.25 -3.66
N ALA A 121 -30.80 -8.16 -3.66
CA ALA A 121 -30.05 -7.53 -2.58
C ALA A 121 -30.31 -6.02 -2.51
N ASN A 122 -30.45 -5.33 -3.65
CA ASN A 122 -30.77 -3.89 -3.66
C ASN A 122 -32.10 -3.59 -2.96
N GLU A 123 -33.13 -4.43 -3.18
CA GLU A 123 -34.43 -4.28 -2.52
C GLU A 123 -34.32 -4.46 -1.00
N VAL A 124 -33.64 -5.53 -0.56
CA VAL A 124 -33.45 -5.86 0.86
C VAL A 124 -32.60 -4.80 1.58
N ILE A 125 -31.54 -4.31 0.93
CA ILE A 125 -30.68 -3.24 1.46
C ILE A 125 -31.46 -1.93 1.59
N SER A 126 -32.23 -1.55 0.57
CA SER A 126 -33.05 -0.33 0.59
C SER A 126 -34.12 -0.38 1.68
N ALA A 127 -34.63 -1.57 1.99
CA ALA A 127 -35.55 -1.82 3.10
C ALA A 127 -34.87 -1.88 4.49
N GLY A 128 -33.55 -1.68 4.58
CA GLY A 128 -32.80 -1.70 5.84
C GLY A 128 -32.62 -3.09 6.46
N ARG A 129 -32.94 -4.18 5.73
CA ARG A 129 -32.91 -5.57 6.22
C ARG A 129 -31.51 -6.16 6.12
N GLN A 130 -30.56 -5.63 6.91
CA GLN A 130 -29.13 -5.95 6.78
C GLN A 130 -28.78 -7.43 7.00
N SER A 131 -29.47 -8.13 7.91
CA SER A 131 -29.21 -9.56 8.17
C SER A 131 -29.56 -10.43 6.96
N GLU A 132 -30.68 -10.14 6.30
CA GLU A 132 -31.12 -10.81 5.09
C GLU A 132 -30.17 -10.51 3.93
N ALA A 133 -29.73 -9.26 3.76
CA ALA A 133 -28.72 -8.89 2.76
C ALA A 133 -27.42 -9.68 2.95
N ARG A 134 -26.95 -9.85 4.20
CA ARG A 134 -25.78 -10.70 4.51
C ARG A 134 -26.02 -12.17 4.17
N GLN A 135 -27.20 -12.71 4.46
CA GLN A 135 -27.52 -14.10 4.13
C GLN A 135 -27.52 -14.33 2.61
N MET A 136 -28.11 -13.41 1.85
CA MET A 136 -28.09 -13.44 0.40
C MET A 136 -26.68 -13.36 -0.17
N ALA A 137 -25.87 -12.45 0.36
CA ALA A 137 -24.47 -12.30 -0.03
C ALA A 137 -23.66 -13.57 0.21
N ARG A 138 -23.83 -14.21 1.38
CA ARG A 138 -23.19 -15.49 1.71
C ARG A 138 -23.63 -16.61 0.76
N ALA A 139 -24.90 -16.67 0.39
CA ALA A 139 -25.40 -17.66 -0.55
C ALA A 139 -24.80 -17.46 -1.95
N PHE A 140 -24.70 -16.22 -2.44
CA PHE A 140 -24.06 -15.92 -3.71
C PHE A 140 -22.54 -16.16 -3.66
N GLN A 141 -21.88 -15.74 -2.58
CA GLN A 141 -20.45 -15.95 -2.33
C GLN A 141 -20.10 -17.44 -2.39
N LYS A 142 -20.85 -18.31 -1.70
CA LYS A 142 -20.63 -19.77 -1.76
C LYS A 142 -20.61 -20.29 -3.20
N LYS A 143 -21.53 -19.82 -4.06
CA LYS A 143 -21.59 -20.25 -5.46
C LYS A 143 -20.43 -19.69 -6.29
N ALA A 144 -20.05 -18.43 -6.05
CA ALA A 144 -18.86 -17.83 -6.65
C ALA A 144 -17.57 -18.59 -6.28
N LEU A 145 -17.39 -18.94 -5.01
CA LEU A 145 -16.25 -19.71 -4.52
C LEU A 145 -16.15 -21.08 -5.19
N ILE A 146 -17.27 -21.81 -5.29
CA ILE A 146 -17.31 -23.12 -5.96
C ILE A 146 -16.88 -22.99 -7.43
N SER A 147 -17.39 -21.99 -8.16
CA SER A 147 -17.04 -21.76 -9.56
C SER A 147 -15.55 -21.39 -9.73
N LEU A 148 -15.06 -20.45 -8.91
CA LEU A 148 -13.67 -20.00 -8.95
C LEU A 148 -12.68 -21.12 -8.59
N ASN A 149 -12.96 -21.90 -7.54
CA ASN A 149 -12.14 -23.04 -7.15
C ASN A 149 -12.17 -24.15 -8.22
N GLY A 150 -13.31 -24.39 -8.86
CA GLY A 150 -13.42 -25.33 -9.97
C GLY A 150 -12.52 -24.95 -11.15
N LEU A 151 -12.46 -23.66 -11.50
CA LEU A 151 -11.58 -23.16 -12.56
C LEU A 151 -10.10 -23.17 -12.16
N LEU A 152 -9.76 -22.83 -10.91
CA LEU A 152 -8.38 -22.91 -10.41
C LEU A 152 -7.86 -24.34 -10.28
N GLY A 153 -8.75 -25.34 -10.33
CA GLY A 153 -8.38 -26.76 -10.27
C GLY A 153 -7.62 -27.28 -11.49
N SER A 154 -7.58 -26.54 -12.61
CA SER A 154 -6.78 -26.89 -13.79
C SER A 154 -5.89 -25.73 -14.25
N ALA A 155 -4.81 -26.06 -14.95
CA ALA A 155 -3.90 -25.07 -15.51
C ALA A 155 -4.59 -24.18 -16.56
N GLU A 156 -5.43 -24.76 -17.43
CA GLU A 156 -6.17 -23.98 -18.42
C GLU A 156 -7.21 -23.05 -17.76
N GLY A 157 -7.91 -23.52 -16.72
CA GLY A 157 -8.89 -22.71 -16.01
C GLY A 157 -8.24 -21.57 -15.22
N ALA A 158 -7.08 -21.82 -14.60
CA ALA A 158 -6.29 -20.80 -13.93
C ALA A 158 -5.79 -19.73 -14.93
N ALA A 159 -5.32 -20.13 -16.11
CA ALA A 159 -4.94 -19.21 -17.17
C ALA A 159 -6.14 -18.38 -17.65
N SER A 160 -7.30 -19.01 -17.85
CA SER A 160 -8.53 -18.32 -18.24
C SER A 160 -8.99 -17.28 -17.20
N LEU A 161 -8.88 -17.59 -15.89
CA LEU A 161 -9.18 -16.63 -14.83
C LEU A 161 -8.20 -15.45 -14.83
N HIS A 162 -6.92 -15.73 -15.04
CA HIS A 162 -5.91 -14.70 -15.16
C HIS A 162 -6.21 -13.79 -16.35
N ASP A 163 -6.47 -14.33 -17.53
CA ASP A 163 -6.83 -13.58 -18.74
C ASP A 163 -8.13 -12.78 -18.55
N GLY A 164 -9.11 -13.36 -17.86
CA GLY A 164 -10.36 -12.68 -17.50
C GLY A 164 -10.13 -11.47 -16.61
N LEU A 165 -9.23 -11.55 -15.61
CA LEU A 165 -8.85 -10.41 -14.78
C LEU A 165 -8.10 -9.34 -15.58
N MET A 166 -7.27 -9.73 -16.55
CA MET A 166 -6.54 -8.79 -17.41
C MET A 166 -7.45 -7.90 -18.26
N ALA A 167 -8.74 -8.23 -18.38
CA ALA A 167 -9.74 -7.35 -18.98
C ALA A 167 -10.12 -6.16 -18.08
N TYR A 168 -9.92 -6.28 -16.76
CA TYR A 168 -10.37 -5.31 -15.76
C TYR A 168 -9.23 -4.61 -15.03
N THR A 169 -8.05 -5.21 -15.01
CA THR A 169 -6.87 -4.67 -14.35
C THR A 169 -5.60 -5.05 -15.10
N SER A 170 -4.60 -4.19 -15.00
CA SER A 170 -3.22 -4.44 -15.42
C SER A 170 -2.35 -4.96 -14.27
N SER A 171 -2.89 -5.00 -13.06
CA SER A 171 -2.21 -5.51 -11.88
C SER A 171 -2.16 -7.04 -11.90
N HIS A 172 -0.97 -7.57 -12.06
CA HIS A 172 -0.71 -9.01 -11.97
C HIS A 172 -0.97 -9.56 -10.56
N ALA A 173 -0.78 -8.73 -9.53
CA ALA A 173 -1.01 -9.09 -8.13
C ALA A 173 -2.50 -9.30 -7.80
N THR A 174 -3.42 -8.76 -8.61
CA THR A 174 -4.87 -8.99 -8.40
C THR A 174 -5.24 -10.47 -8.50
N PHE A 175 -4.53 -11.26 -9.34
CA PHE A 175 -4.77 -12.69 -9.42
C PHE A 175 -4.31 -13.43 -8.15
N ASP A 176 -3.20 -12.99 -7.54
CA ASP A 176 -2.76 -13.54 -6.26
C ASP A 176 -3.69 -13.11 -5.12
N ASP A 177 -4.20 -11.88 -5.13
CA ASP A 177 -5.24 -11.42 -4.20
C ASP A 177 -6.55 -12.20 -4.37
N LEU A 178 -6.93 -12.59 -5.60
CA LEU A 178 -8.03 -13.51 -5.83
C LEU A 178 -7.78 -14.85 -5.12
N LYS A 179 -6.58 -15.44 -5.27
CA LYS A 179 -6.24 -16.68 -4.55
C LYS A 179 -6.26 -16.50 -3.04
N LYS A 180 -5.74 -15.38 -2.52
CA LYS A 180 -5.76 -15.05 -1.08
C LYS A 180 -7.19 -14.92 -0.57
N MET A 181 -8.08 -14.26 -1.33
CA MET A 181 -9.50 -14.15 -1.00
C MET A 181 -10.14 -15.54 -0.87
N LEU A 182 -9.91 -16.43 -1.84
CA LEU A 182 -10.47 -17.78 -1.81
C LEU A 182 -9.97 -18.57 -0.59
N ARG A 183 -8.65 -18.50 -0.30
CA ARG A 183 -8.07 -19.14 0.88
C ARG A 183 -8.66 -18.58 2.17
N TYR A 184 -8.73 -17.26 2.32
CA TYR A 184 -9.30 -16.61 3.50
C TYR A 184 -10.76 -17.04 3.74
N LEU A 185 -11.58 -17.09 2.68
CA LEU A 185 -12.98 -17.46 2.81
C LEU A 185 -13.18 -18.95 3.12
N ASP A 186 -12.25 -19.81 2.71
CA ASP A 186 -12.24 -21.24 3.11
C ASP A 186 -11.98 -21.41 4.62
N MET A 187 -11.10 -20.57 5.19
CA MET A 187 -10.73 -20.58 6.62
C MET A 187 -11.44 -19.49 7.45
N GLN A 188 -12.55 -18.95 6.93
CA GLN A 188 -13.19 -17.77 7.51
C GLN A 188 -13.58 -17.99 8.97
N ARG A 189 -14.11 -19.17 9.31
CA ARG A 189 -14.58 -19.45 10.68
C ARG A 189 -13.43 -19.46 11.67
N GLU A 190 -12.33 -20.12 11.34
CA GLU A 190 -11.14 -20.19 12.19
C GLU A 190 -10.53 -18.80 12.42
N LEU A 191 -10.52 -17.95 11.39
CA LEU A 191 -10.04 -16.57 11.49
C LEU A 191 -11.02 -15.64 12.25
N GLU A 192 -12.33 -15.86 12.12
CA GLU A 192 -13.34 -15.16 12.91
C GLU A 192 -13.22 -15.52 14.40
N ASP A 193 -13.06 -16.80 14.73
CA ASP A 193 -12.85 -17.29 16.09
C ASP A 193 -11.55 -16.70 16.69
N PHE A 194 -10.46 -16.70 15.91
CA PHE A 194 -9.20 -16.06 16.30
C PHE A 194 -9.41 -14.55 16.56
N GLY A 195 -10.02 -13.84 15.62
CA GLY A 195 -10.26 -12.40 15.72
C GLY A 195 -11.19 -12.02 16.87
N GLY A 196 -12.19 -12.85 17.18
CA GLY A 196 -13.11 -12.68 18.30
C GLY A 196 -12.47 -12.92 19.67
N ALA A 197 -11.40 -13.69 19.74
CA ALA A 197 -10.64 -13.92 20.97
C ALA A 197 -9.66 -12.78 21.32
N LEU A 198 -9.37 -11.88 20.36
CA LEU A 198 -8.53 -10.71 20.54
C LEU A 198 -9.30 -9.52 21.13
N ALA A 199 -8.58 -8.65 21.84
CA ALA A 199 -9.14 -7.35 22.22
C ALA A 199 -9.39 -6.49 20.97
N PRO A 200 -10.46 -5.67 20.94
CA PRO A 200 -10.79 -4.85 19.78
C PRO A 200 -9.71 -3.81 19.46
N LYS A 201 -8.97 -3.35 20.49
CA LYS A 201 -7.76 -2.55 20.41
C LYS A 201 -6.74 -3.04 21.45
N ILE A 202 -5.48 -3.16 21.06
CA ILE A 202 -4.35 -3.58 21.88
C ILE A 202 -3.38 -2.41 21.93
N VAL A 203 -3.30 -1.74 23.08
CA VAL A 203 -2.41 -0.58 23.28
C VAL A 203 -0.96 -1.00 23.31
N ARG A 204 -0.67 -2.16 23.92
CA ARG A 204 0.67 -2.72 24.05
C ARG A 204 0.64 -4.24 24.03
N LEU A 205 1.48 -4.86 23.21
CA LEU A 205 1.59 -6.30 23.07
C LEU A 205 2.79 -6.86 23.88
N GLU A 206 2.58 -7.11 25.17
CA GLU A 206 3.61 -7.66 26.06
C GLU A 206 3.02 -8.53 27.19
N GLY A 207 3.89 -9.25 27.89
CA GLY A 207 3.53 -10.10 29.04
C GLY A 207 2.39 -11.06 28.74
N ALA A 208 1.43 -11.15 29.66
CA ALA A 208 0.27 -12.04 29.54
C ALA A 208 -0.58 -11.81 28.27
N GLY A 209 -0.60 -10.57 27.74
CA GLY A 209 -1.29 -10.25 26.49
C GLY A 209 -0.61 -10.90 25.28
N LEU A 210 0.72 -10.84 25.24
CA LEU A 210 1.52 -11.49 24.21
C LEU A 210 1.46 -13.02 24.34
N ASP A 211 1.54 -13.57 25.55
CA ASP A 211 1.44 -15.02 25.80
C ASP A 211 0.10 -15.57 25.29
N LYS A 212 -0.99 -14.85 25.55
CA LYS A 212 -2.33 -15.20 25.03
C LYS A 212 -2.33 -15.21 23.50
N VAL A 213 -1.77 -14.19 22.85
CA VAL A 213 -1.71 -14.10 21.39
C VAL A 213 -0.86 -15.23 20.80
N LEU A 214 0.29 -15.53 21.38
CA LEU A 214 1.15 -16.64 20.96
C LEU A 214 0.44 -18.00 21.11
N GLY A 215 -0.31 -18.20 22.19
CA GLY A 215 -1.14 -19.39 22.38
C GLY A 215 -2.22 -19.52 21.30
N LEU A 216 -2.96 -18.45 21.00
CA LEU A 216 -3.97 -18.42 19.94
C LEU A 216 -3.37 -18.70 18.56
N LEU A 217 -2.25 -18.06 18.22
CA LEU A 217 -1.55 -18.26 16.95
C LEU A 217 -1.02 -19.69 16.82
N SER A 218 -0.47 -20.26 17.89
CA SER A 218 0.04 -21.63 17.90
C SER A 218 -1.09 -22.64 17.73
N GLY A 219 -2.23 -22.43 18.41
CA GLY A 219 -3.43 -23.25 18.25
C GLY A 219 -4.02 -23.19 16.85
N LEU A 220 -4.05 -22.00 16.24
CA LEU A 220 -4.49 -21.82 14.86
C LEU A 220 -3.54 -22.51 13.87
N LYS A 221 -2.23 -22.27 14.01
CA LYS A 221 -1.18 -22.88 13.17
C LYS A 221 -1.26 -24.40 13.18
N ALA A 222 -1.50 -25.02 14.33
CA ALA A 222 -1.60 -26.47 14.47
C ALA A 222 -2.75 -27.07 13.62
N ARG A 223 -3.79 -26.28 13.31
CA ARG A 223 -4.94 -26.68 12.48
C ARG A 223 -4.80 -26.25 11.01
N ARG A 224 -4.29 -25.04 10.80
CA ARG A 224 -4.22 -24.33 9.51
C ARG A 224 -2.98 -23.43 9.47
N VAL A 225 -1.86 -23.96 8.96
CA VAL A 225 -0.59 -23.21 8.87
C VAL A 225 -0.72 -22.00 7.93
N ASP A 226 -1.51 -22.17 6.87
CA ASP A 226 -1.81 -21.16 5.86
C ASP A 226 -2.69 -20.01 6.36
N ALA A 227 -3.34 -20.16 7.53
CA ALA A 227 -4.11 -19.10 8.17
C ALA A 227 -3.24 -18.08 8.94
N VAL A 228 -1.99 -18.43 9.24
CA VAL A 228 -1.10 -17.60 10.07
C VAL A 228 -0.88 -16.20 9.50
N PRO A 229 -0.60 -15.98 8.19
CA PRO A 229 -0.43 -14.64 7.66
C PRO A 229 -1.67 -13.75 7.79
N PHE A 230 -2.87 -14.32 7.59
CA PHE A 230 -4.13 -13.60 7.77
C PHE A 230 -4.37 -13.27 9.25
N ALA A 231 -4.09 -14.21 10.15
CA ALA A 231 -4.19 -13.97 11.59
C ALA A 231 -3.25 -12.87 12.08
N LEU A 232 -2.00 -12.84 11.56
CA LEU A 232 -1.06 -11.75 11.85
C LEU A 232 -1.54 -10.40 11.29
N THR A 233 -2.23 -10.39 10.15
CA THR A 233 -2.84 -9.18 9.60
C THR A 233 -4.00 -8.68 10.46
N ILE A 234 -4.86 -9.60 10.92
CA ILE A 234 -5.95 -9.29 11.86
C ILE A 234 -5.36 -8.71 13.16
N LEU A 235 -4.32 -9.35 13.71
CA LEU A 235 -3.62 -8.86 14.89
C LEU A 235 -3.03 -7.47 14.67
N ALA A 236 -2.32 -7.25 13.56
CA ALA A 236 -1.71 -5.97 13.23
C ALA A 236 -2.74 -4.82 13.23
N LYS A 237 -3.97 -5.05 12.75
CA LYS A 237 -5.06 -4.06 12.78
C LYS A 237 -5.62 -3.78 14.18
N ARG A 238 -5.37 -4.66 15.16
CA ARG A 238 -5.75 -4.44 16.56
C ARG A 238 -4.71 -3.63 17.32
N LEU A 239 -3.45 -3.61 16.86
CA LEU A 239 -2.36 -2.93 17.53
C LEU A 239 -2.46 -1.41 17.36
N GLU A 240 -2.28 -0.67 18.44
CA GLU A 240 -2.05 0.77 18.38
C GLU A 240 -0.71 1.10 17.73
N THR A 241 0.30 0.30 18.05
CA THR A 241 1.65 0.40 17.51
C THR A 241 1.91 -0.77 16.56
N SER A 242 1.77 -0.57 15.26
CA SER A 242 1.74 -1.65 14.27
C SER A 242 3.00 -2.52 14.19
N TRP A 243 4.17 -1.99 14.59
CA TRP A 243 5.43 -2.75 14.62
C TRP A 243 5.62 -3.61 15.87
N GLU A 244 4.74 -3.51 16.89
CA GLU A 244 4.75 -4.46 18.01
C GLU A 244 4.43 -5.89 17.57
N LEU A 245 3.91 -6.07 16.34
CA LEU A 245 3.81 -7.36 15.68
C LEU A 245 5.15 -8.12 15.67
N LEU A 246 6.28 -7.40 15.70
CA LEU A 246 7.63 -7.96 15.77
C LEU A 246 7.81 -8.87 17.00
N SER A 247 7.19 -8.52 18.12
CA SER A 247 7.27 -9.28 19.38
C SER A 247 6.75 -10.71 19.25
N VAL A 248 5.86 -10.97 18.29
CA VAL A 248 5.36 -12.33 17.98
C VAL A 248 6.45 -13.23 17.40
N ALA A 249 7.40 -12.67 16.64
CA ALA A 249 8.52 -13.42 16.08
C ALA A 249 9.72 -13.47 17.03
N THR A 250 9.99 -12.39 17.76
CA THR A 250 11.22 -12.24 18.55
C THR A 250 11.11 -12.86 19.94
N THR A 251 9.95 -12.80 20.60
CA THR A 251 9.80 -13.30 21.98
C THR A 251 9.94 -14.83 22.09
N PRO A 252 9.41 -15.63 21.14
CA PRO A 252 9.63 -17.08 21.17
C PRO A 252 11.06 -17.50 20.80
N ALA A 253 11.86 -16.59 20.23
CA ALA A 253 13.26 -16.84 19.95
C ALA A 253 14.05 -16.47 21.21
N ASP A 254 14.66 -17.45 21.87
CA ASP A 254 15.48 -17.23 23.08
C ASP A 254 16.70 -16.31 22.85
N ASP A 255 16.94 -15.90 21.60
CA ASP A 255 18.07 -15.11 21.11
C ASP A 255 17.59 -14.12 20.02
N ARG A 256 18.22 -12.95 19.95
CA ARG A 256 18.00 -11.90 18.95
C ARG A 256 18.64 -12.19 17.59
N ALA A 257 19.44 -13.26 17.47
CA ALA A 257 20.06 -13.65 16.21
C ALA A 257 19.03 -13.83 15.08
N ALA A 258 19.18 -13.08 13.98
CA ALA A 258 18.25 -13.11 12.85
C ALA A 258 18.04 -14.54 12.29
N ALA A 259 19.11 -15.35 12.24
CA ALA A 259 19.03 -16.74 11.80
C ALA A 259 18.15 -17.61 12.71
N ARG A 260 18.16 -17.38 14.03
CA ARG A 260 17.29 -18.11 14.96
C ARG A 260 15.84 -17.71 14.75
N ILE A 261 15.55 -16.41 14.71
CA ILE A 261 14.20 -15.88 14.51
C ILE A 261 13.63 -16.34 13.17
N ALA A 262 14.45 -16.42 12.11
CA ALA A 262 14.04 -16.88 10.79
C ALA A 262 13.54 -18.34 10.76
N THR A 263 14.04 -19.20 11.68
CA THR A 263 13.54 -20.57 11.83
C THR A 263 12.25 -20.67 12.65
N GLY A 264 11.85 -19.56 13.30
CA GLY A 264 10.70 -19.50 14.18
C GLY A 264 9.35 -19.62 13.46
N SER A 265 8.36 -20.14 14.18
CA SER A 265 7.01 -20.39 13.66
C SER A 265 6.30 -19.16 13.09
N PHE A 266 6.68 -17.97 13.54
CA PHE A 266 6.05 -16.70 13.18
C PHE A 266 7.05 -15.71 12.56
N ALA A 267 8.17 -16.19 12.01
CA ALA A 267 9.20 -15.37 11.37
C ALA A 267 8.65 -14.41 10.30
N ILE A 268 7.54 -14.78 9.64
CA ILE A 268 6.87 -13.95 8.64
C ILE A 268 6.42 -12.59 9.19
N ALA A 269 6.17 -12.46 10.51
CA ALA A 269 5.85 -11.19 11.15
C ALA A 269 6.97 -10.14 10.95
N VAL A 270 8.24 -10.54 10.89
CA VAL A 270 9.37 -9.63 10.60
C VAL A 270 9.23 -9.04 9.19
N SER A 271 8.96 -9.89 8.20
CA SER A 271 8.72 -9.45 6.83
C SER A 271 7.49 -8.54 6.73
N MET A 272 6.42 -8.86 7.44
CA MET A 272 5.21 -8.03 7.50
C MET A 272 5.48 -6.64 8.12
N VAL A 273 6.38 -6.54 9.10
CA VAL A 273 6.80 -5.24 9.66
C VAL A 273 7.67 -4.46 8.67
N LEU A 274 8.53 -5.12 7.91
CA LEU A 274 9.28 -4.48 6.81
C LEU A 274 8.33 -3.95 5.72
N ASP A 275 7.26 -4.68 5.40
CA ASP A 275 6.23 -4.21 4.46
C ASP A 275 5.56 -2.90 4.94
N GLN A 276 5.47 -2.66 6.26
CA GLN A 276 4.93 -1.41 6.80
C GLN A 276 5.85 -0.21 6.52
N ILE A 277 7.17 -0.40 6.44
CA ILE A 277 8.11 0.65 6.02
C ILE A 277 7.88 0.98 4.55
N GLU A 278 7.72 -0.04 3.72
CA GLU A 278 7.44 0.12 2.29
C GLU A 278 6.11 0.86 2.06
N GLU A 279 5.03 0.46 2.74
CA GLU A 279 3.76 1.18 2.70
C GLU A 279 3.91 2.66 3.10
N LYS A 280 4.62 2.92 4.19
CA LYS A 280 4.86 4.29 4.69
C LYS A 280 5.73 5.11 3.74
N HIS A 281 6.75 4.51 3.12
CA HIS A 281 7.56 5.17 2.10
C HIS A 281 6.69 5.72 0.97
N LEU A 282 5.63 5.01 0.61
CA LEU A 282 4.79 5.36 -0.52
C LEU A 282 3.73 6.39 -0.13
N LEU A 283 3.21 6.31 1.10
CA LEU A 283 2.42 7.39 1.70
C LEU A 283 3.24 8.68 1.85
N MET A 284 4.54 8.58 2.17
CA MET A 284 5.46 9.70 2.25
C MET A 284 5.64 10.34 0.87
N GLN A 285 5.95 9.56 -0.16
CA GLN A 285 6.06 10.07 -1.54
C GLN A 285 4.77 10.76 -1.99
N PHE A 286 3.61 10.15 -1.72
CA PHE A 286 2.32 10.77 -2.01
C PHE A 286 2.15 12.11 -1.27
N ALA A 287 2.51 12.17 0.02
CA ALA A 287 2.43 13.41 0.80
C ALA A 287 3.38 14.50 0.26
N LEU A 288 4.61 14.15 -0.12
CA LEU A 288 5.59 15.08 -0.69
C LEU A 288 5.07 15.69 -2.00
N ARG A 289 4.64 14.84 -2.95
CA ARG A 289 4.08 15.27 -4.24
C ARG A 289 2.87 16.18 -4.14
N ASN A 290 2.04 15.97 -3.11
CA ASN A 290 0.85 16.77 -2.86
C ASN A 290 1.14 18.01 -1.99
N ASN A 291 2.41 18.41 -1.86
CA ASN A 291 2.88 19.54 -1.05
C ASN A 291 2.35 19.49 0.40
N ARG A 292 2.44 18.31 1.04
CA ARG A 292 2.04 18.07 2.44
C ARG A 292 3.27 17.74 3.31
N PRO A 293 4.21 18.67 3.51
CA PRO A 293 5.50 18.39 4.16
C PRO A 293 5.38 18.01 5.64
N VAL A 294 4.38 18.54 6.36
CA VAL A 294 4.12 18.16 7.76
C VAL A 294 3.71 16.69 7.84
N ARG A 295 2.84 16.24 6.94
CA ARG A 295 2.41 14.84 6.87
C ARG A 295 3.56 13.92 6.47
N ALA A 296 4.39 14.33 5.50
CA ALA A 296 5.58 13.58 5.13
C ALA A 296 6.55 13.42 6.31
N LYS A 297 6.78 14.49 7.10
CA LYS A 297 7.60 14.44 8.32
C LYS A 297 7.07 13.43 9.34
N GLU A 298 5.77 13.43 9.62
CA GLU A 298 5.15 12.46 10.54
C GLU A 298 5.41 11.02 10.09
N ILE A 299 5.23 10.76 8.79
CA ILE A 299 5.43 9.42 8.20
C ILE A 299 6.91 9.01 8.27
N VAL A 300 7.85 9.91 7.99
CA VAL A 300 9.29 9.65 8.17
C VAL A 300 9.62 9.29 9.62
N GLY A 301 9.03 10.02 10.59
CA GLY A 301 9.17 9.70 12.01
C GLY A 301 8.58 8.34 12.40
N GLU A 302 7.54 7.86 11.72
CA GLU A 302 7.04 6.49 11.87
C GLU A 302 8.01 5.46 11.28
N ILE A 303 8.54 5.70 10.08
CA ILE A 303 9.54 4.82 9.44
C ILE A 303 10.75 4.60 10.35
N TYR A 304 11.32 5.66 10.90
CA TYR A 304 12.49 5.55 11.80
C TYR A 304 12.17 4.82 13.11
N ARG A 305 10.95 4.96 13.66
CA ARG A 305 10.54 4.18 14.83
C ARG A 305 10.46 2.68 14.52
N ILE A 306 9.99 2.32 13.34
CA ILE A 306 9.97 0.91 12.89
C ILE A 306 11.39 0.39 12.69
N GLU A 307 12.26 1.15 12.01
CA GLU A 307 13.67 0.81 11.82
C GLU A 307 14.35 0.56 13.17
N GLN A 308 14.18 1.48 14.12
CA GLN A 308 14.78 1.38 15.45
C GLN A 308 14.26 0.14 16.19
N ALA A 309 12.96 -0.16 16.11
CA ALA A 309 12.38 -1.36 16.72
C ALA A 309 12.99 -2.64 16.14
N LEU A 310 13.15 -2.71 14.81
CA LEU A 310 13.80 -3.84 14.12
C LEU A 310 15.25 -4.02 14.59
N ARG A 311 16.05 -2.95 14.59
CA ARG A 311 17.47 -3.00 15.01
C ARG A 311 17.64 -3.31 16.50
N THR A 312 16.68 -2.94 17.35
CA THR A 312 16.75 -3.18 18.80
C THR A 312 16.41 -4.62 19.15
N GLN A 313 15.41 -5.20 18.49
CA GLN A 313 14.92 -6.54 18.81
C GLN A 313 15.63 -7.65 18.03
N ILE A 314 16.30 -7.32 16.92
CA ILE A 314 16.94 -8.30 16.04
C ILE A 314 18.39 -7.89 15.74
N GLU A 315 19.31 -8.83 15.89
CA GLU A 315 20.67 -8.72 15.36
C GLU A 315 20.66 -8.97 13.85
N LEU A 316 20.39 -7.90 13.10
CA LEU A 316 20.15 -7.99 11.66
C LEU A 316 21.41 -8.23 10.80
N GLN A 317 22.62 -8.01 11.35
CA GLN A 317 23.85 -7.98 10.54
C GLN A 317 24.02 -9.25 9.68
N GLY A 318 24.27 -9.06 8.38
CA GLY A 318 24.46 -10.15 7.42
C GLY A 318 23.20 -10.90 6.99
N SER A 319 22.02 -10.59 7.56
CA SER A 319 20.75 -11.23 7.20
C SER A 319 20.10 -10.64 5.96
N ASP A 320 19.19 -11.40 5.34
CA ASP A 320 18.36 -10.90 4.24
C ASP A 320 17.42 -9.78 4.69
N TRP A 321 16.99 -9.79 5.95
CA TRP A 321 16.21 -8.70 6.54
C TRP A 321 17.02 -7.40 6.68
N ALA A 322 18.32 -7.46 7.02
CA ALA A 322 19.18 -6.28 6.95
C ALA A 322 19.23 -5.71 5.54
N ARG A 323 19.52 -6.56 4.55
CA ARG A 323 19.62 -6.12 3.15
C ARG A 323 18.33 -5.46 2.67
N ARG A 324 17.17 -6.03 3.03
CA ARG A 324 15.86 -5.45 2.72
C ARG A 324 15.65 -4.12 3.44
N LEU A 325 15.93 -4.05 4.73
CA LEU A 325 15.81 -2.82 5.51
C LEU A 325 16.69 -1.70 4.95
N ASP A 326 17.96 -1.98 4.68
CA ASP A 326 18.89 -1.00 4.14
C ASP A 326 18.47 -0.51 2.74
N GLY A 327 17.93 -1.41 1.90
CA GLY A 327 17.33 -1.04 0.61
C GLY A 327 16.13 -0.10 0.76
N LEU A 328 15.20 -0.42 1.68
CA LEU A 328 14.04 0.43 1.97
C LEU A 328 14.47 1.81 2.50
N MET A 329 15.43 1.85 3.44
CA MET A 329 15.91 3.11 4.01
C MET A 329 16.67 3.96 2.98
N THR A 330 17.39 3.32 2.06
CA THR A 330 18.04 4.00 0.93
C THR A 330 16.99 4.65 0.00
N ALA A 331 15.90 3.94 -0.31
CA ALA A 331 14.82 4.48 -1.14
C ALA A 331 14.10 5.65 -0.44
N VAL A 332 13.83 5.53 0.86
CA VAL A 332 13.25 6.61 1.68
C VAL A 332 14.13 7.86 1.63
N GLN A 333 15.45 7.70 1.83
CA GLN A 333 16.38 8.82 1.80
C GLN A 333 16.43 9.47 0.41
N ALA A 334 16.52 8.67 -0.65
CA ALA A 334 16.54 9.18 -2.03
C ALA A 334 15.27 9.99 -2.37
N ALA A 335 14.10 9.54 -1.92
CA ALA A 335 12.84 10.25 -2.13
C ALA A 335 12.79 11.60 -1.38
N VAL A 336 13.32 11.65 -0.14
CA VAL A 336 13.42 12.89 0.63
C VAL A 336 14.41 13.86 -0.01
N ASP A 337 15.59 13.38 -0.41
CA ASP A 337 16.64 14.22 -1.03
C ASP A 337 16.17 14.81 -2.37
N ALA A 338 15.44 14.02 -3.16
CA ALA A 338 14.88 14.45 -4.44
C ALA A 338 13.87 15.60 -4.25
N GLU A 339 12.98 15.50 -3.24
CA GLU A 339 12.01 16.55 -2.95
C GLU A 339 12.65 17.82 -2.37
N ILE A 340 13.67 17.67 -1.50
CA ILE A 340 14.41 18.83 -0.99
C ILE A 340 15.10 19.58 -2.15
N SER A 341 15.62 18.84 -3.12
CA SER A 341 16.33 19.38 -4.28
C SER A 341 15.40 19.99 -5.33
N SER A 342 14.13 19.57 -5.40
CA SER A 342 13.16 20.03 -6.40
C SER A 342 12.59 21.43 -6.12
N ILE A 343 12.85 22.02 -4.95
CA ILE A 343 12.26 23.29 -4.51
C ILE A 343 13.24 24.46 -4.71
N PRO A 344 13.06 25.27 -5.77
CA PRO A 344 13.89 26.44 -6.01
C PRO A 344 13.53 27.55 -5.01
N GLY A 345 14.37 27.70 -3.98
CA GLY A 345 14.45 28.92 -3.18
C GLY A 345 13.60 28.98 -1.91
N ASP A 346 13.64 27.96 -1.04
CA ASP A 346 13.58 28.14 0.43
C ASP A 346 13.90 26.83 1.19
N HIS A 347 15.02 26.18 0.84
CA HIS A 347 15.36 24.83 1.28
C HIS A 347 15.53 24.74 2.82
N ARG A 348 15.84 25.85 3.49
CA ARG A 348 16.09 25.89 4.95
C ARG A 348 14.91 25.39 5.78
N HIS A 349 13.67 25.67 5.39
CA HIS A 349 12.51 25.30 6.19
C HIS A 349 12.20 23.80 6.10
N LEU A 350 12.30 23.20 4.90
CA LEU A 350 12.06 21.77 4.70
C LEU A 350 13.20 20.90 5.17
N THR A 351 14.45 21.31 4.92
CA THR A 351 15.64 20.65 5.48
C THR A 351 15.58 20.64 7.01
N HIS A 352 15.27 21.76 7.67
CA HIS A 352 15.12 21.79 9.13
C HIS A 352 13.95 20.92 9.65
N ILE A 353 12.88 20.77 8.88
CA ILE A 353 11.72 19.95 9.24
C ILE A 353 12.00 18.45 9.08
N LEU A 354 12.63 18.05 7.98
CA LEU A 354 12.83 16.64 7.59
C LEU A 354 14.16 16.06 8.10
N GLU A 355 15.20 16.88 8.25
CA GLU A 355 16.52 16.47 8.75
C GLU A 355 16.72 16.77 10.25
N SER A 356 15.68 17.20 10.97
CA SER A 356 15.82 17.58 12.37
C SER A 356 16.48 16.45 13.19
N PRO A 357 17.57 16.73 13.96
CA PRO A 357 18.21 15.75 14.84
C PRO A 357 17.25 15.11 15.84
N ARG A 358 16.12 15.77 16.15
CA ARG A 358 15.06 15.23 17.02
C ARG A 358 14.26 14.08 16.38
N LEU A 359 14.32 13.91 15.07
CA LEU A 359 13.78 12.74 14.36
C LEU A 359 14.77 11.55 14.34
N ARG A 360 16.04 11.78 14.73
CA ARG A 360 17.14 10.80 14.63
C ARG A 360 17.95 10.71 15.94
N PRO A 361 17.43 10.09 17.02
CA PRO A 361 18.25 9.81 18.18
C PRO A 361 19.10 8.55 17.91
N GLY A 362 20.36 8.72 17.47
CA GLY A 362 21.39 7.68 17.60
C GLY A 362 22.26 7.31 16.40
N HIS A 363 22.13 7.92 15.21
CA HIS A 363 23.02 7.61 14.07
C HIS A 363 23.98 8.76 13.72
N SER A 364 25.28 8.48 13.89
CA SER A 364 26.41 9.29 13.43
C SER A 364 26.52 9.23 11.90
N PHE A 365 26.03 10.26 11.21
CA PHE A 365 26.35 10.52 9.79
C PHE A 365 26.72 11.98 9.54
N GLY A 366 27.25 12.66 10.57
CA GLY A 366 27.68 14.06 10.51
C GLY A 366 28.94 14.33 9.68
N HIS A 367 29.68 13.31 9.21
CA HIS A 367 31.02 13.54 8.67
C HIS A 367 31.17 13.50 7.13
N LYS A 368 30.14 13.14 6.36
CA LYS A 368 30.27 13.07 4.88
C LYS A 368 29.31 13.94 4.08
N VAL A 369 28.17 14.36 4.63
CA VAL A 369 27.24 15.25 3.92
C VAL A 369 27.56 16.73 4.18
N GLY A 370 28.00 17.08 5.41
CA GLY A 370 28.41 18.45 5.74
C GLY A 370 29.60 18.96 4.90
N HIS A 371 30.57 18.09 4.60
CA HIS A 371 31.79 18.48 3.88
C HIS A 371 31.56 18.71 2.37
N MET A 372 30.51 18.12 1.78
CA MET A 372 30.11 18.38 0.38
C MET A 372 29.28 19.66 0.27
N PHE A 373 28.45 19.96 1.29
CA PHE A 373 27.64 21.17 1.32
C PHE A 373 28.46 22.44 1.61
N GLU A 374 29.47 22.40 2.48
CA GLU A 374 30.39 23.54 2.69
C GLU A 374 31.22 23.86 1.44
N LYS A 375 31.75 22.82 0.75
CA LYS A 375 32.52 23.02 -0.48
C LYS A 375 31.67 23.53 -1.66
N GLY A 376 30.39 23.16 -1.72
CA GLY A 376 29.45 23.72 -2.67
C GLY A 376 29.11 25.19 -2.39
N TRP A 377 29.05 25.57 -1.11
CA TRP A 377 28.73 26.93 -0.68
C TRP A 377 29.90 27.92 -0.83
N ASP A 378 31.15 27.52 -0.58
CA ASP A 378 32.31 28.43 -0.75
C ASP A 378 32.52 28.83 -2.22
N VAL A 379 32.27 27.90 -3.15
CA VAL A 379 32.39 28.16 -4.59
C VAL A 379 31.29 29.11 -5.08
N VAL A 380 30.07 28.97 -4.55
CA VAL A 380 28.93 29.83 -4.91
C VAL A 380 29.03 31.21 -4.25
N SER A 381 29.56 31.28 -3.02
CA SER A 381 29.80 32.54 -2.30
C SER A 381 30.91 33.37 -2.94
N GLY A 382 31.98 32.71 -3.41
CA GLY A 382 33.07 33.37 -4.15
C GLY A 382 32.64 33.93 -5.51
N LEU A 383 31.65 33.32 -6.17
CA LEU A 383 31.08 33.82 -7.42
C LEU A 383 30.08 34.99 -7.22
N LEU A 384 29.42 35.06 -6.06
CA LEU A 384 28.43 36.09 -5.75
C LEU A 384 29.01 37.34 -5.08
N ALA A 385 30.22 37.25 -4.51
CA ALA A 385 30.90 38.37 -3.86
C ALA A 385 31.82 39.21 -4.79
N GLY A 386 31.86 38.90 -6.09
CA GLY A 386 32.73 39.60 -7.04
C GLY A 386 31.96 40.29 -8.17
N THR A 387 31.34 41.44 -7.90
CA THR A 387 30.92 42.37 -8.95
C THR A 387 31.66 43.70 -8.83
N THR A 388 32.04 44.21 -10.00
CA THR A 388 32.43 45.58 -10.33
C THR A 388 33.75 46.13 -9.79
N ASP A 389 34.75 46.18 -10.67
CA ASP A 389 35.46 47.45 -10.86
C ASP A 389 35.66 47.70 -12.36
N THR A 390 34.90 48.64 -12.90
CA THR A 390 35.32 49.40 -14.09
C THR A 390 34.99 50.87 -13.84
N PRO A 391 36.00 51.73 -13.98
CA PRO A 391 35.72 52.99 -14.66
C PRO A 391 36.82 53.36 -15.68
N ASN A 392 36.34 53.75 -16.87
CA ASN A 392 36.69 54.99 -17.57
C ASN A 392 38.08 55.15 -18.25
N ARG A 393 38.10 54.90 -19.57
CA ARG A 393 38.53 55.78 -20.68
C ARG A 393 39.51 56.95 -20.39
N ARG A 394 40.73 56.91 -20.97
CA ARG A 394 41.31 57.85 -22.00
C ARG A 394 42.86 57.80 -22.04
N ASP A 395 43.37 57.69 -23.27
CA ASP A 395 44.54 58.34 -23.89
C ASP A 395 45.79 58.66 -23.03
N ASN A 396 46.93 58.03 -23.33
CA ASN A 396 47.99 58.63 -24.19
C ASN A 396 49.26 57.75 -24.25
N LEU A 397 49.78 57.66 -25.48
CA LEU A 397 51.14 57.30 -25.91
C LEU A 397 52.23 58.18 -25.23
N PRO A 398 53.52 57.83 -25.24
CA PRO A 398 54.31 57.27 -26.36
C PRO A 398 54.74 55.81 -26.24
#